data_AF-A0A2V5Q8Y4-F1
#
_entry.id   AF-A0A2V5Q8Y4-F1
#
_cell.length_a   1.000
_cell.length_b   1.000
_cell.length_c   1.000
_cell.angle_alpha   90.00
_cell.angle_beta   90.00
_cell.angle_gamma   90.00
#
_symmetry.space_group_name_H-M   'P 1'
#
loop_
_entity.id
_entity.type
_entity.pdbx_description
1 polymer ?
#
loop_
_entity_poly.entity_id
_entity_poly.type
_entity_poly.pdbx_seq_one_letter_code
_entity_poly.pdbx_strand_id
1 'polypeptide(L)'
;MVEERKTPEQRATMTDLERLRHSASHVLATAILKIWPEAQFAAGPPVENGFYYDVDLPHRISPDDFEKIEAEMKNEIKANHPFEKIEVSRDEALALGKKGRLAALGERAEPSKYKLDIIENSPADERISLYSNGEFIDLCAGPHVMRTGNIGAFKLTNVASAYYKGDEKNPQLQRIYGTAFKTKKELDDYFAMLEEAKKRDHRKLGRELGLFVFDDDVGPGLPMFLPRGAVIADE
;
A
#
# COMPACT_ATOMS: atom_id res chain seq x y z
N MET A 1 -13.44 7.58 6.58
CA MET A 1 -12.73 7.59 7.87
C MET A 1 -11.28 7.89 7.57
N VAL A 2 -10.79 9.06 7.95
CA VAL A 2 -9.35 9.37 7.84
C VAL A 2 -8.69 8.51 8.92
N GLU A 3 -7.92 7.49 8.55
CA GLU A 3 -7.13 6.75 9.53
C GLU A 3 -6.22 7.75 10.25
N GLU A 4 -6.43 7.93 11.55
CA GLU A 4 -5.62 8.82 12.36
C GLU A 4 -4.15 8.39 12.28
N ARG A 5 -3.24 9.36 12.15
CA ARG A 5 -1.80 9.11 12.12
C ARG A 5 -1.41 8.34 13.37
N LYS A 6 -0.92 7.11 13.20
CA LYS A 6 -0.35 6.31 14.31
C LYS A 6 0.83 7.03 14.96
N THR A 7 0.84 7.11 16.29
CA THR A 7 1.96 7.66 17.07
C THR A 7 3.20 6.76 16.95
N PRO A 8 4.41 7.25 17.28
CA PRO A 8 5.61 6.43 17.30
C PRO A 8 5.48 5.17 18.18
N GLU A 9 4.79 5.26 19.33
CA GLU A 9 4.56 4.14 20.24
C GLU A 9 3.65 3.08 19.61
N GLN A 10 2.56 3.50 18.97
CA GLN A 10 1.64 2.60 18.25
C GLN A 10 2.32 1.92 17.06
N ARG A 11 3.33 2.55 16.46
CA ARG A 11 4.13 1.95 15.38
C ARG A 11 5.14 0.94 15.92
N ALA A 12 5.71 1.18 17.10
CA ALA A 12 6.63 0.24 17.74
C ALA A 12 5.97 -1.12 18.02
N THR A 13 4.64 -1.15 18.20
CA THR A 13 3.86 -2.37 18.42
C THR A 13 3.45 -3.10 17.14
N MET A 14 3.93 -2.69 15.95
CA MET A 14 3.67 -3.45 14.71
C MET A 14 4.09 -4.92 14.86
N THR A 15 3.19 -5.80 14.47
CA THR A 15 3.46 -7.24 14.34
C THR A 15 4.56 -7.49 13.31
N ASP A 16 5.21 -8.65 13.40
CA ASP A 16 6.22 -9.08 12.41
C ASP A 16 5.70 -9.02 10.96
N LEU A 17 4.43 -9.36 10.76
CA LEU A 17 3.81 -9.39 9.44
C LEU A 17 3.54 -7.96 8.93
N GLU A 18 3.07 -7.05 9.79
CA GLU A 18 2.93 -5.63 9.45
C GLU A 18 4.29 -5.01 9.11
N ARG A 19 5.35 -5.30 9.88
CA ARG A 19 6.71 -4.84 9.59
C ARG A 19 7.20 -5.33 8.24
N LEU A 20 6.97 -6.61 7.93
CA LEU A 20 7.33 -7.21 6.64
C LEU A 20 6.58 -6.54 5.49
N ARG A 21 5.27 -6.28 5.64
CA ARG A 21 4.45 -5.61 4.64
C ARG A 21 4.81 -4.13 4.47
N HIS A 22 5.18 -3.46 5.55
CA HIS A 22 5.69 -2.10 5.51
C HIS A 22 7.04 -2.00 4.79
N SER A 23 7.94 -2.96 5.01
CA SER A 23 9.17 -3.06 4.22
C SER A 23 8.92 -3.42 2.76
N ALA A 24 7.89 -4.24 2.47
CA ALA A 24 7.51 -4.56 1.10
C ALA A 24 6.97 -3.33 0.34
N SER A 25 6.31 -2.38 1.01
CA SER A 25 5.90 -1.12 0.38
C SER A 25 7.11 -0.26 -0.01
N HIS A 26 8.16 -0.20 0.81
CA HIS A 26 9.42 0.46 0.44
C HIS A 26 10.07 -0.19 -0.79
N VAL A 27 10.13 -1.52 -0.83
CA VAL A 27 10.66 -2.25 -1.99
C VAL A 27 9.84 -1.98 -3.26
N LEU A 28 8.51 -1.88 -3.13
CA LEU A 28 7.64 -1.47 -4.24
C LEU A 28 7.99 -0.06 -4.74
N ALA A 29 8.18 0.90 -3.83
CA ALA A 29 8.56 2.27 -4.20
C ALA A 29 9.92 2.31 -4.90
N THR A 30 10.93 1.59 -4.39
CA THR A 30 12.24 1.45 -5.04
C THR A 30 12.09 0.88 -6.45
N ALA A 31 11.30 -0.19 -6.62
CA ALA A 31 11.09 -0.83 -7.91
C ALA A 31 10.42 0.11 -8.92
N ILE A 32 9.37 0.83 -8.49
CA ILE A 32 8.70 1.83 -9.33
C ILE A 32 9.68 2.94 -9.72
N LEU A 33 10.52 3.45 -8.82
CA LEU A 33 11.49 4.50 -9.14
C LEU A 33 12.58 4.06 -10.12
N LYS A 34 12.98 2.80 -10.08
CA LYS A 34 13.94 2.25 -11.07
C LYS A 34 13.32 2.15 -12.46
N ILE A 35 12.00 1.99 -12.55
CA ILE A 35 11.27 1.90 -13.82
C ILE A 35 10.86 3.29 -14.32
N TRP A 36 10.38 4.14 -13.41
CA TRP A 36 9.86 5.49 -13.63
C TRP A 36 10.42 6.45 -12.56
N PRO A 37 11.62 7.03 -12.79
CA PRO A 37 12.30 7.90 -11.83
C PRO A 37 11.54 9.18 -11.43
N GLU A 38 10.59 9.60 -12.27
CA GLU A 38 9.74 10.77 -12.06
C GLU A 38 8.62 10.55 -11.03
N ALA A 39 8.37 9.30 -10.62
CA ALA A 39 7.32 8.94 -9.65
C ALA A 39 7.44 9.75 -8.33
N GLN A 40 6.32 10.31 -7.87
CA GLN A 40 6.23 11.04 -6.61
C GLN A 40 5.34 10.28 -5.62
N PHE A 41 5.88 9.94 -4.46
CA PHE A 41 5.20 9.07 -3.49
C PHE A 41 4.59 9.84 -2.33
N ALA A 42 3.36 9.49 -1.97
CA ALA A 42 2.66 10.07 -0.83
C ALA A 42 2.77 9.18 0.42
N ALA A 43 1.97 8.12 0.51
CA ALA A 43 1.89 7.25 1.68
C ALA A 43 1.87 5.78 1.27
N GLY A 44 2.61 4.95 2.01
CA GLY A 44 2.67 3.51 1.78
C GLY A 44 2.62 2.65 3.06
N PRO A 45 1.50 2.67 3.79
CA PRO A 45 1.38 1.93 5.05
C PRO A 45 1.13 0.42 4.81
N PRO A 46 1.47 -0.43 5.80
CA PRO A 46 0.89 -1.76 5.88
C PRO A 46 -0.62 -1.66 6.21
N VAL A 47 -1.40 -2.59 5.68
CA VAL A 47 -2.82 -2.77 5.97
C VAL A 47 -3.11 -4.22 6.38
N GLU A 48 -4.30 -4.48 6.90
CA GLU A 48 -4.70 -5.79 7.44
C GLU A 48 -4.34 -6.98 6.53
N ASN A 49 -4.55 -6.82 5.23
CA ASN A 49 -4.37 -7.89 4.24
C ASN A 49 -3.16 -7.70 3.31
N GLY A 50 -2.29 -6.73 3.60
CA GLY A 50 -1.15 -6.43 2.75
C GLY A 50 -0.54 -5.06 3.00
N PHE A 51 -0.28 -4.33 1.93
CA PHE A 51 0.21 -2.96 1.93
C PHE A 51 -0.27 -2.25 0.67
N TYR A 52 -0.13 -0.93 0.64
CA TYR A 52 -0.25 -0.18 -0.59
C TYR A 52 0.84 0.89 -0.67
N TYR A 53 0.96 1.52 -1.83
CA TYR A 53 1.65 2.80 -1.96
C TYR A 53 0.89 3.72 -2.93
N ASP A 54 0.59 4.93 -2.47
CA ASP A 54 0.04 6.02 -3.28
C ASP A 54 1.14 6.74 -4.05
N VAL A 55 1.04 6.71 -5.38
CA VAL A 55 1.99 7.33 -6.30
C VAL A 55 1.30 8.30 -7.25
N ASP A 56 1.91 9.45 -7.45
CA ASP A 56 1.64 10.39 -8.54
C ASP A 56 2.65 10.12 -9.65
N LEU A 57 2.13 9.72 -10.80
CA LEU A 57 2.93 9.31 -11.95
C LEU A 57 2.12 9.54 -13.23
N PRO A 58 2.68 10.16 -14.28
CA PRO A 58 1.98 10.34 -15.55
C PRO A 58 1.60 9.02 -16.24
N HIS A 59 2.45 7.99 -16.13
CA HIS A 59 2.13 6.64 -16.61
C HIS A 59 1.02 6.03 -15.77
N ARG A 60 -0.04 5.55 -16.44
CA ARG A 60 -1.16 4.87 -15.79
C ARG A 60 -0.81 3.40 -15.55
N ILE A 61 -0.44 3.08 -14.32
CA ILE A 61 -0.12 1.72 -13.89
C ILE A 61 -1.36 0.84 -14.04
N SER A 62 -1.16 -0.32 -14.64
CA SER A 62 -2.17 -1.34 -14.86
C SER A 62 -1.64 -2.73 -14.44
N PRO A 63 -2.51 -3.76 -14.36
CA PRO A 63 -2.06 -5.13 -14.10
C PRO A 63 -0.98 -5.62 -15.08
N ASP A 64 -0.93 -5.10 -16.30
CA ASP A 64 0.08 -5.46 -17.30
C ASP A 64 1.50 -4.99 -16.90
N ASP A 65 1.59 -3.98 -16.04
CA ASP A 65 2.87 -3.49 -15.51
C ASP A 65 3.37 -4.34 -14.32
N PHE A 66 2.51 -5.16 -13.71
CA PHE A 66 2.84 -5.83 -12.45
C PHE A 66 3.99 -6.82 -12.60
N GLU A 67 4.07 -7.55 -13.71
CA GLU A 67 5.19 -8.48 -13.93
C GLU A 67 6.54 -7.75 -13.94
N LYS A 68 6.58 -6.57 -14.58
CA LYS A 68 7.78 -5.72 -14.64
C LYS A 68 8.14 -5.16 -13.27
N ILE A 69 7.15 -4.66 -12.52
CA ILE A 69 7.37 -4.12 -11.17
C ILE A 69 7.82 -5.23 -10.21
N GLU A 70 7.14 -6.38 -10.21
CA GLU A 70 7.49 -7.52 -9.36
C GLU A 70 8.88 -8.09 -9.70
N ALA A 71 9.29 -8.08 -10.96
CA ALA A 71 10.65 -8.47 -11.35
C ALA A 71 11.69 -7.55 -10.70
N GLU A 72 11.46 -6.23 -10.71
CA GLU A 72 12.39 -5.29 -10.07
C GLU A 72 12.33 -5.36 -8.54
N MET A 73 11.15 -5.59 -7.95
CA MET A 73 11.04 -5.88 -6.51
C MET A 73 11.85 -7.12 -6.11
N LYS A 74 11.85 -8.19 -6.95
CA LYS A 74 12.68 -9.38 -6.72
C LYS A 74 14.17 -9.05 -6.81
N ASN A 75 14.58 -8.16 -7.72
CA ASN A 75 15.98 -7.72 -7.82
C ASN A 75 16.40 -6.98 -6.55
N GLU A 76 15.55 -6.08 -6.04
CA GLU A 76 15.80 -5.32 -4.81
C GLU A 76 15.89 -6.21 -3.57
N ILE A 77 15.04 -7.23 -3.47
CA ILE A 77 15.08 -8.22 -2.38
C ILE A 77 16.37 -9.06 -2.46
N LYS A 78 16.79 -9.47 -3.67
CA LYS A 78 18.04 -10.20 -3.88
C LYS A 78 19.28 -9.37 -3.54
N ALA A 79 19.24 -8.06 -3.79
CA ALA A 79 20.32 -7.15 -3.41
C ALA A 79 20.51 -7.07 -1.88
N ASN A 80 19.48 -7.43 -1.10
CA ASN A 80 19.54 -7.63 0.33
C ASN A 80 20.09 -6.41 1.09
N HIS A 81 19.64 -5.21 0.72
CA HIS A 81 20.06 -3.97 1.38
C HIS A 81 19.56 -3.91 2.83
N PRO A 82 20.36 -3.38 3.78
CA PRO A 82 19.87 -3.10 5.12
C PRO A 82 18.83 -1.99 5.10
N PHE A 83 17.85 -2.05 6.02
CA PHE A 83 17.00 -0.91 6.34
C PHE A 83 17.66 -0.11 7.46
N GLU A 84 18.06 1.13 7.18
CA GLU A 84 18.74 1.97 8.16
C GLU A 84 17.85 3.16 8.54
N LYS A 85 17.64 3.33 9.84
CA LYS A 85 16.90 4.48 10.39
C LYS A 85 17.86 5.65 10.56
N ILE A 86 17.49 6.80 10.03
CA ILE A 86 18.23 8.06 10.16
C ILE A 86 17.32 9.04 10.88
N GLU A 87 17.76 9.55 12.04
CA GLU A 87 17.07 10.66 12.69
C GLU A 87 17.62 11.97 12.15
N VAL A 88 16.72 12.87 11.75
CA VAL A 88 17.06 14.18 11.20
C VAL A 88 16.23 15.26 11.88
N SER A 89 16.75 16.47 11.91
CA SER A 89 15.95 17.64 12.26
C SER A 89 14.88 17.89 11.18
N ARG A 90 13.83 18.62 11.57
CA ARG A 90 12.80 19.08 10.63
C ARG A 90 13.39 19.91 9.49
N ASP A 91 14.34 20.79 9.80
CA ASP A 91 14.96 21.67 8.79
C ASP A 91 15.79 20.86 7.79
N GLU A 92 16.52 19.84 8.24
CA GLU A 92 17.23 18.89 7.35
C GLU A 92 16.25 18.10 6.48
N ALA A 93 15.16 17.60 7.05
CA ALA A 93 14.13 16.89 6.30
C ALA A 93 13.49 17.78 5.22
N LEU A 94 13.18 19.04 5.55
CA LEU A 94 12.68 20.03 4.58
C LEU A 94 13.71 20.34 3.50
N ALA A 95 14.99 20.46 3.85
CA ALA A 95 16.06 20.67 2.88
C ALA A 95 16.19 19.49 1.91
N LEU A 96 16.16 18.25 2.41
CA LEU A 96 16.18 17.04 1.59
C LEU A 96 14.94 16.95 0.68
N GLY A 97 13.76 17.27 1.20
CA GLY A 97 12.53 17.31 0.43
C GLY A 97 12.58 18.36 -0.70
N LYS A 98 13.13 19.55 -0.45
CA LYS A 98 13.31 20.60 -1.47
C LYS A 98 14.26 20.18 -2.60
N LYS A 99 15.25 19.34 -2.29
CA LYS A 99 16.17 18.73 -3.28
C LYS A 99 15.60 17.47 -3.97
N GLY A 100 14.33 17.14 -3.74
CA GLY A 100 13.70 15.96 -4.33
C GLY A 100 14.22 14.61 -3.82
N ARG A 101 14.99 14.60 -2.70
CA ARG A 101 15.71 13.43 -2.20
C ARG A 101 14.82 12.44 -1.44
N LEU A 102 13.71 12.92 -0.88
CA LEU A 102 12.77 12.08 -0.13
C LEU A 102 11.87 11.29 -1.08
N ALA A 103 11.68 10.01 -0.76
CA ALA A 103 11.01 9.02 -1.59
C ALA A 103 11.59 8.95 -3.01
N ALA A 104 12.92 8.92 -3.09
CA ALA A 104 13.68 8.92 -4.33
C ALA A 104 14.96 8.09 -4.19
N LEU A 105 15.56 7.70 -5.32
CA LEU A 105 16.86 7.03 -5.36
C LEU A 105 18.04 8.02 -5.29
N GLY A 106 17.79 9.30 -5.61
CA GLY A 106 18.79 10.36 -5.58
C GLY A 106 18.14 11.74 -5.49
N GLU A 107 18.95 12.80 -5.53
CA GLU A 107 18.44 14.17 -5.66
C GLU A 107 17.78 14.35 -7.04
N ARG A 108 16.73 15.18 -7.11
CA ARG A 108 15.95 15.45 -8.33
C ARG A 108 15.71 16.95 -8.47
N ALA A 109 15.42 17.40 -9.69
CA ALA A 109 15.11 18.80 -9.95
C ALA A 109 13.79 19.20 -9.27
N GLU A 110 12.81 18.30 -9.28
CA GLU A 110 11.51 18.48 -8.66
C GLU A 110 11.56 18.16 -7.17
N PRO A 111 11.04 19.04 -6.30
CA PRO A 111 10.88 18.77 -4.88
C PRO A 111 10.00 17.54 -4.61
N SER A 112 10.24 16.86 -3.49
CA SER A 112 9.44 15.74 -3.00
C SER A 112 8.08 16.22 -2.47
N LYS A 113 7.20 16.64 -3.37
CA LYS A 113 5.94 17.37 -3.11
C LYS A 113 5.15 16.83 -1.92
N TYR A 114 4.81 15.54 -1.96
CA TYR A 114 3.97 14.94 -0.92
C TYR A 114 4.69 14.75 0.41
N LYS A 115 6.02 14.52 0.38
CA LYS A 115 6.81 14.36 1.61
C LYS A 115 7.04 15.69 2.31
N LEU A 116 7.25 16.76 1.54
CA LEU A 116 7.32 18.12 2.09
C LEU A 116 6.03 18.50 2.82
N ASP A 117 4.88 18.30 2.16
CA ASP A 117 3.57 18.57 2.79
C ASP A 117 3.39 17.76 4.09
N ILE A 118 3.79 16.49 4.12
CA ILE A 118 3.72 15.67 5.35
C ILE A 118 4.59 16.24 6.47
N ILE A 119 5.82 16.70 6.17
CA ILE A 119 6.70 17.30 7.17
C ILE A 119 6.08 18.60 7.70
N GLU A 120 5.65 19.49 6.82
CA GLU A 120 5.06 20.78 7.18
C GLU A 120 3.81 20.62 8.07
N ASN A 121 2.99 19.61 7.81
CA ASN A 121 1.79 19.31 8.60
C ASN A 121 2.04 18.37 9.80
N SER A 122 3.28 17.97 10.07
CA SER A 122 3.61 17.18 11.27
C SER A 122 3.72 18.07 12.52
N PRO A 123 3.44 17.56 13.73
CA PRO A 123 3.68 18.27 15.00
C PRO A 123 5.12 18.78 15.14
N ALA A 124 5.29 20.01 15.65
CA ALA A 124 6.58 20.71 15.66
C ALA A 124 7.64 20.04 16.55
N ASP A 125 7.20 19.36 17.61
CA ASP A 125 8.01 18.65 18.61
C ASP A 125 8.32 17.20 18.24
N GLU A 126 7.73 16.67 17.17
CA GLU A 126 7.95 15.30 16.74
C GLU A 126 9.30 15.14 16.02
N ARG A 127 10.07 14.13 16.44
CA ARG A 127 11.30 13.75 15.74
C ARG A 127 10.98 13.21 14.35
N ILE A 128 11.65 13.74 13.35
CA ILE A 128 11.55 13.23 11.98
C ILE A 128 12.56 12.11 11.80
N SER A 129 12.09 10.97 11.32
CA SER A 129 12.97 9.89 10.89
C SER A 129 12.80 9.59 9.41
N LEU A 130 13.91 9.19 8.82
CA LEU A 130 14.00 8.66 7.47
C LEU A 130 14.41 7.19 7.56
N TYR A 131 14.05 6.43 6.54
CA TYR A 131 14.57 5.09 6.34
C TYR A 131 15.22 4.99 4.97
N SER A 132 16.41 4.40 4.92
CA SER A 132 17.08 4.04 3.68
C SER A 132 17.04 2.54 3.42
N ASN A 133 16.94 2.16 2.15
CA ASN A 133 17.26 0.81 1.68
C ASN A 133 17.99 0.92 0.34
N GLY A 134 19.30 0.70 0.37
CA GLY A 134 20.17 1.01 -0.76
C GLY A 134 20.18 2.50 -1.04
N GLU A 135 19.92 2.90 -2.28
CA GLU A 135 19.89 4.32 -2.69
C GLU A 135 18.56 5.00 -2.32
N PHE A 136 17.50 4.23 -2.09
CA PHE A 136 16.20 4.78 -1.74
C PHE A 136 16.22 5.36 -0.32
N ILE A 137 15.72 6.59 -0.16
CA ILE A 137 15.49 7.22 1.15
C ILE A 137 14.04 7.70 1.20
N ASP A 138 13.32 7.32 2.25
CA ASP A 138 11.92 7.71 2.46
C ASP A 138 11.71 8.39 3.81
N LEU A 139 10.74 9.29 3.86
CA LEU A 139 10.19 9.85 5.09
C LEU A 139 9.28 8.80 5.72
N CYS A 140 9.79 8.12 6.75
CA CYS A 140 9.11 6.99 7.36
C CYS A 140 9.46 6.89 8.85
N ALA A 141 8.45 6.59 9.67
CA ALA A 141 8.61 6.37 11.11
C ALA A 141 9.03 4.93 11.46
N GLY A 142 8.93 3.99 10.51
CA GLY A 142 9.19 2.57 10.75
C GLY A 142 8.15 1.92 11.69
N PRO A 143 8.49 0.77 12.29
CA PRO A 143 9.71 -0.03 12.05
C PRO A 143 9.67 -0.81 10.72
N HIS A 144 10.83 -1.31 10.31
CA HIS A 144 11.04 -2.17 9.15
C HIS A 144 11.70 -3.50 9.57
N VAL A 145 11.67 -4.50 8.68
CA VAL A 145 12.56 -5.69 8.83
C VAL A 145 14.02 -5.28 8.66
N MET A 146 14.96 -6.16 9.03
CA MET A 146 16.39 -5.82 9.04
C MET A 146 16.95 -5.52 7.65
N ARG A 147 16.56 -6.30 6.64
CA ARG A 147 17.06 -6.18 5.26
C ARG A 147 15.95 -6.45 4.25
N THR A 148 16.09 -5.93 3.04
CA THR A 148 15.14 -6.22 1.93
C THR A 148 15.01 -7.72 1.68
N GLY A 149 16.10 -8.48 1.85
CA GLY A 149 16.12 -9.95 1.73
C GLY A 149 15.29 -10.71 2.77
N ASN A 150 14.83 -10.07 3.84
CA ASN A 150 13.92 -10.69 4.81
C ASN A 150 12.46 -10.72 4.35
N ILE A 151 12.13 -9.99 3.28
CA ILE A 151 10.82 -10.10 2.63
C ILE A 151 10.81 -11.41 1.85
N GLY A 152 9.96 -12.34 2.28
CA GLY A 152 9.90 -13.68 1.70
C GLY A 152 9.17 -13.70 0.36
N ALA A 153 7.87 -13.98 0.39
CA ALA A 153 7.04 -14.03 -0.80
C ALA A 153 6.07 -12.85 -0.83
N PHE A 154 5.89 -12.26 -2.00
CA PHE A 154 4.99 -11.12 -2.21
C PHE A 154 4.26 -11.24 -3.53
N LYS A 155 3.18 -10.48 -3.68
CA LYS A 155 2.41 -10.35 -4.92
C LYS A 155 1.65 -9.02 -4.96
N LEU A 156 1.69 -8.33 -6.10
CA LEU A 156 0.82 -7.19 -6.38
C LEU A 156 -0.59 -7.70 -6.73
N THR A 157 -1.62 -7.01 -6.23
CA THR A 157 -3.00 -7.52 -6.30
C THR A 157 -3.87 -6.70 -7.21
N ASN A 158 -3.91 -5.37 -7.02
CA ASN A 158 -4.70 -4.47 -7.84
C ASN A 158 -4.15 -3.04 -7.77
N VAL A 159 -4.63 -2.21 -8.69
CA VAL A 159 -4.43 -0.77 -8.69
C VAL A 159 -5.79 -0.10 -8.51
N ALA A 160 -5.85 0.88 -7.62
CA ALA A 160 -7.03 1.70 -7.41
C ALA A 160 -6.68 3.18 -7.58
N SER A 161 -7.70 4.01 -7.71
CA SER A 161 -7.52 5.45 -7.56
C SER A 161 -7.73 5.85 -6.10
N ALA A 162 -6.90 6.77 -5.62
CA ALA A 162 -7.08 7.42 -4.32
C ALA A 162 -6.88 8.92 -4.47
N TYR A 163 -7.57 9.71 -3.66
CA TYR A 163 -7.26 11.14 -3.56
C TYR A 163 -6.27 11.37 -2.43
N TYR A 164 -5.32 12.30 -2.63
CA TYR A 164 -4.36 12.62 -1.59
C TYR A 164 -5.07 13.10 -0.30
N LYS A 165 -4.69 12.53 0.84
CA LYS A 165 -5.36 12.71 2.15
C LYS A 165 -6.86 12.33 2.19
N GLY A 166 -7.36 11.62 1.17
CA GLY A 166 -8.76 11.21 1.07
C GLY A 166 -9.74 12.35 0.75
N ASP A 167 -9.25 13.49 0.27
CA ASP A 167 -10.09 14.64 -0.12
C ASP A 167 -10.14 14.76 -1.64
N GLU A 168 -11.34 14.66 -2.22
CA GLU A 168 -11.60 14.74 -3.66
C GLU A 168 -11.11 16.02 -4.34
N LYS A 169 -10.86 17.08 -3.57
CA LYS A 169 -10.29 18.35 -4.06
C LYS A 169 -8.78 18.28 -4.30
N ASN A 170 -8.12 17.26 -3.75
CA ASN A 170 -6.69 17.08 -3.89
C ASN A 170 -6.35 16.27 -5.16
N PRO A 171 -5.06 16.24 -5.57
CA PRO A 171 -4.63 15.43 -6.71
C PRO A 171 -5.03 13.96 -6.57
N GLN A 172 -5.44 13.39 -7.71
CA GLN A 172 -5.72 11.96 -7.84
C GLN A 172 -4.39 11.20 -7.96
N LEU A 173 -4.22 10.19 -7.11
CA LEU A 173 -3.07 9.30 -7.04
C LEU A 173 -3.47 7.89 -7.51
N GLN A 174 -2.46 7.13 -7.90
CA GLN A 174 -2.57 5.71 -8.20
C GLN A 174 -2.13 4.93 -6.96
N ARG A 175 -3.04 4.12 -6.42
CA ARG A 175 -2.78 3.28 -5.25
C ARG A 175 -2.49 1.86 -5.71
N ILE A 176 -1.25 1.42 -5.59
CA ILE A 176 -0.86 0.04 -5.92
C ILE A 176 -0.96 -0.79 -4.64
N TYR A 177 -1.78 -1.83 -4.67
CA TYR A 177 -1.89 -2.79 -3.57
C TYR A 177 -1.00 -4.01 -3.81
N GLY A 178 -0.44 -4.52 -2.72
CA GLY A 178 0.26 -5.79 -2.70
C GLY A 178 0.10 -6.49 -1.36
N THR A 179 0.52 -7.74 -1.29
CA THR A 179 0.62 -8.48 -0.04
C THR A 179 1.95 -9.21 0.03
N ALA A 180 2.41 -9.48 1.25
CA ALA A 180 3.68 -10.14 1.50
C ALA A 180 3.62 -10.99 2.76
N PHE A 181 4.39 -12.08 2.75
CA PHE A 181 4.51 -13.08 3.80
C PHE A 181 5.97 -13.56 3.95
N LYS A 182 6.29 -14.21 5.07
CA LYS A 182 7.64 -14.72 5.34
C LYS A 182 7.99 -15.88 4.40
N THR A 183 7.00 -16.66 3.97
CA THR A 183 7.20 -17.84 3.11
C THR A 183 6.26 -17.87 1.92
N LYS A 184 6.67 -18.59 0.87
CA LYS A 184 5.84 -18.86 -0.31
C LYS A 184 4.59 -19.66 0.04
N LYS A 185 4.71 -20.60 0.98
CA LYS A 185 3.58 -21.40 1.47
C LYS A 185 2.48 -20.50 2.06
N GLU A 186 2.83 -19.57 2.94
CA GLU A 186 1.85 -18.65 3.54
C GLU A 186 1.14 -17.78 2.49
N LEU A 187 1.88 -17.30 1.48
CA LEU A 187 1.30 -16.54 0.37
C LEU A 187 0.29 -17.40 -0.42
N ASP A 188 0.65 -18.64 -0.72
CA ASP A 188 -0.21 -19.56 -1.47
C ASP A 188 -1.45 -19.97 -0.66
N ASP A 189 -1.28 -20.25 0.63
CA ASP A 189 -2.37 -20.54 1.57
C ASP A 189 -3.34 -19.34 1.67
N TYR A 190 -2.81 -18.11 1.70
CA TYR A 190 -3.62 -16.88 1.70
C TYR A 190 -4.47 -16.76 0.43
N PHE A 191 -3.90 -16.97 -0.75
CA PHE A 191 -4.68 -16.93 -2.00
C PHE A 191 -5.66 -18.10 -2.11
N ALA A 192 -5.32 -19.29 -1.61
CA ALA A 192 -6.25 -20.41 -1.54
C ALA A 192 -7.46 -20.07 -0.64
N MET A 193 -7.23 -19.45 0.51
CA MET A 193 -8.29 -18.97 1.40
C MET A 193 -9.19 -17.93 0.71
N LEU A 194 -8.62 -16.98 -0.04
CA LEU A 194 -9.40 -15.99 -0.78
C LEU A 194 -10.27 -16.62 -1.87
N GLU A 195 -9.77 -17.60 -2.60
CA GLU A 195 -10.56 -18.34 -3.60
C GLU A 195 -11.69 -19.14 -2.94
N GLU A 196 -11.42 -19.74 -1.79
CA GLU A 196 -12.43 -20.42 -0.98
C GLU A 196 -13.49 -19.46 -0.42
N ALA A 197 -13.11 -18.23 -0.03
CA ALA A 197 -14.06 -17.21 0.39
C ALA A 197 -14.95 -16.74 -0.77
N LYS A 198 -14.39 -16.53 -1.96
CA LYS A 198 -15.16 -16.17 -3.18
C LYS A 198 -16.21 -17.20 -3.55
N LYS A 199 -15.93 -18.50 -3.35
CA LYS A 199 -16.92 -19.57 -3.58
C LYS A 199 -18.11 -19.51 -2.61
N ARG A 200 -17.93 -18.90 -1.44
CA ARG A 200 -18.94 -18.78 -0.39
C ARG A 200 -19.57 -17.37 -0.31
N ASP A 201 -19.32 -16.54 -1.31
CA ASP A 201 -19.89 -15.20 -1.40
C ASP A 201 -21.42 -15.29 -1.52
N HIS A 202 -22.16 -14.67 -0.60
CA HIS A 202 -23.62 -14.69 -0.58
C HIS A 202 -24.25 -14.11 -1.86
N ARG A 203 -23.57 -13.23 -2.58
CA ARG A 203 -24.06 -12.68 -3.86
C ARG A 203 -23.99 -13.72 -4.97
N LYS A 204 -22.93 -14.52 -4.97
CA LYS A 204 -22.76 -15.65 -5.89
C LYS A 204 -23.77 -16.75 -5.56
N LEU A 205 -23.77 -17.21 -4.31
CA LEU A 205 -24.66 -18.28 -3.84
C LEU A 205 -26.14 -17.87 -3.92
N GLY A 206 -26.46 -16.63 -3.56
CA GLY A 206 -27.83 -16.10 -3.63
C GLY A 206 -28.40 -16.15 -5.04
N ARG A 207 -27.57 -15.84 -6.05
CA ARG A 207 -27.95 -15.99 -7.47
C ARG A 207 -28.03 -17.45 -7.90
N GLU A 208 -27.04 -18.27 -7.56
CA GLU A 208 -26.97 -19.69 -7.98
C GLU A 208 -28.10 -20.54 -7.34
N LEU A 209 -28.48 -20.24 -6.09
CA LEU A 209 -29.51 -20.96 -5.35
C LEU A 209 -30.92 -20.37 -5.54
N GLY A 210 -31.03 -19.21 -6.20
CA GLY A 210 -32.29 -18.50 -6.41
C GLY A 210 -32.90 -17.98 -5.10
N LEU A 211 -32.09 -17.33 -4.26
CA LEU A 211 -32.52 -16.78 -2.97
C LEU A 211 -32.97 -15.33 -3.09
N PHE A 212 -32.22 -14.50 -3.80
CA PHE A 212 -32.55 -13.10 -4.04
C PHE A 212 -31.99 -12.61 -5.38
N VAL A 213 -32.51 -11.49 -5.85
CA VAL A 213 -32.03 -10.79 -7.05
C VAL A 213 -32.00 -9.28 -6.80
N PHE A 214 -31.09 -8.59 -7.48
CA PHE A 214 -31.09 -7.14 -7.59
C PHE A 214 -31.50 -6.77 -9.00
N ASP A 215 -32.42 -5.82 -9.12
CA ASP A 215 -32.93 -5.33 -10.41
C ASP A 215 -32.75 -3.80 -10.44
N ASP A 216 -32.11 -3.31 -11.49
CA ASP A 216 -31.78 -1.90 -11.64
C ASP A 216 -33.04 -1.02 -11.81
N ASP A 217 -34.13 -1.58 -12.36
CA ASP A 217 -35.41 -0.86 -12.54
C ASP A 217 -36.15 -0.67 -11.21
N VAL A 218 -35.90 -1.55 -10.24
CA VAL A 218 -36.47 -1.46 -8.88
C VAL A 218 -35.67 -0.48 -8.03
N GLY A 219 -34.35 -0.52 -8.14
CA GLY A 219 -33.44 0.46 -7.54
C GLY A 219 -32.25 -0.16 -6.81
N PRO A 220 -31.13 0.58 -6.69
CA PRO A 220 -29.90 0.08 -6.11
C PRO A 220 -30.06 -0.19 -4.61
N GLY A 221 -29.57 -1.35 -4.16
CA GLY A 221 -29.60 -1.72 -2.74
C GLY A 221 -30.94 -2.26 -2.24
N LEU A 222 -31.91 -2.52 -3.13
CA LEU A 222 -33.20 -3.11 -2.80
C LEU A 222 -33.26 -4.60 -3.24
N PRO A 223 -32.83 -5.56 -2.40
CA PRO A 223 -32.87 -6.97 -2.75
C PRO A 223 -34.30 -7.49 -2.79
N MET A 224 -34.67 -8.18 -3.88
CA MET A 224 -35.93 -8.90 -3.98
C MET A 224 -35.71 -10.37 -3.60
N PHE A 225 -36.32 -10.79 -2.48
CA PHE A 225 -36.29 -12.18 -2.06
C PHE A 225 -37.16 -13.04 -2.98
N LEU A 226 -36.55 -14.07 -3.56
CA LEU A 226 -37.24 -15.10 -4.33
C LEU A 226 -37.91 -16.09 -3.36
N PRO A 227 -38.85 -16.93 -3.82
CA PRO A 227 -39.62 -17.81 -2.91
C PRO A 227 -38.76 -18.63 -1.94
N ARG A 228 -37.59 -19.11 -2.37
CA ARG A 228 -36.65 -19.85 -1.49
C ARG A 228 -35.96 -18.97 -0.46
N GLY A 229 -35.57 -17.76 -0.84
CA GLY A 229 -34.96 -16.82 0.09
C GLY A 229 -35.97 -16.27 1.10
N ALA A 230 -37.22 -16.07 0.68
CA ALA A 230 -38.30 -15.65 1.57
C ALA A 230 -38.55 -16.67 2.68
N VAL A 231 -38.60 -17.98 2.34
CA VAL A 231 -38.73 -19.06 3.35
C VAL A 231 -37.60 -19.01 4.39
N ILE A 232 -36.35 -18.80 3.96
CA ILE A 232 -35.20 -18.71 4.89
C ILE A 232 -35.28 -17.45 5.76
N ALA A 233 -35.83 -16.35 5.24
CA ALA A 233 -35.93 -15.09 5.97
C ALA A 233 -37.08 -15.08 7.01
N ASP A 234 -38.11 -15.88 6.78
CA ASP A 234 -39.28 -16.01 7.65
C ASP A 234 -39.07 -17.00 8.82
N GLU A 235 -38.07 -17.88 8.73
CA GLU A 235 -37.65 -18.85 9.77
C GLU A 235 -36.64 -18.25 10.77
#